data_AF-A0A7Y8GGD6-F1
#
_entry.id   AF-A0A7Y8GGD6-F1
#
_cell.length_a   1.000
_cell.length_b   1.000
_cell.length_c   1.000
_cell.angle_alpha   90.00
_cell.angle_beta   90.00
_cell.angle_gamma   90.00
#
_symmetry.space_group_name_H-M   'P 1'
#
loop_
_entity.id
_entity.type
_entity.pdbx_description
1 polymer ?
#
loop_
_entity_poly.entity_id
_entity_poly.type
_entity_poly.pdbx_seq_one_letter_code
_entity_poly.pdbx_strand_id
1 'polypeptide(L)'
;MAGASHFARAVEAYYTCDQNIIEFYSNLYNEMHENKLLDENFVSQMSDADKTMQRLSELVVLKYCTRRIKGISSEKKGPDITFSFESKRINIEVITPIQVAQKKTQYAQYFFPRRPEDPAPGSSVDAYTPEMDSLHARITSALKEKAGKYEAYLNNKTTQSDDINIICINVGFIQGNELIDYAYLKNLFTRQATIYIDIDEQKKISPKIVDIDFQVTKENSTILTTSYFDNSAYAHIDGAWIISCNEKNFDSLAQVSHPANMDRNVMHQNMNSRIPSSLLSALHINSPQQEESFVQHIRTHGQLPNA
;
A
#
# COMPACT_ATOMS: atom_id res chain seq x y z
N MET A 1 -14.31 -8.09 -28.64
CA MET A 1 -15.72 -8.20 -28.18
C MET A 1 -15.95 -9.35 -27.20
N ALA A 2 -15.44 -10.58 -27.40
CA ALA A 2 -15.59 -11.66 -26.41
C ALA A 2 -14.89 -11.38 -25.06
N GLY A 3 -13.69 -10.77 -25.06
CA GLY A 3 -12.95 -10.47 -23.83
C GLY A 3 -13.69 -9.55 -22.85
N ALA A 4 -14.39 -8.53 -23.35
CA ALA A 4 -15.14 -7.58 -22.51
C ALA A 4 -16.35 -8.23 -21.82
N SER A 5 -17.07 -9.12 -22.52
CA SER A 5 -18.20 -9.84 -21.91
C SER A 5 -17.73 -10.90 -20.91
N HIS A 6 -16.58 -11.55 -21.16
CA HIS A 6 -15.96 -12.45 -20.18
C HIS A 6 -15.44 -11.71 -18.96
N PHE A 7 -14.87 -10.52 -19.14
CA PHE A 7 -14.41 -9.68 -18.04
C PHE A 7 -15.55 -9.27 -17.10
N ALA A 8 -16.63 -8.68 -17.65
CA ALA A 8 -17.78 -8.26 -16.85
C ALA A 8 -18.40 -9.43 -16.06
N ARG A 9 -18.49 -10.61 -16.68
CA ARG A 9 -18.97 -11.83 -16.03
C ARG A 9 -18.06 -12.31 -14.89
N ALA A 10 -16.74 -12.15 -15.03
CA ALA A 10 -15.80 -12.51 -13.96
C ALA A 10 -15.93 -11.54 -12.77
N VAL A 11 -16.07 -10.23 -13.03
CA VAL A 11 -16.33 -9.24 -11.98
C VAL A 11 -17.65 -9.52 -11.26
N GLU A 12 -18.71 -9.84 -12.01
CA GLU A 12 -20.01 -10.21 -11.46
C GLU A 12 -19.94 -11.47 -10.59
N ALA A 13 -19.24 -12.51 -11.07
CA ALA A 13 -19.15 -13.79 -10.37
C ALA A 13 -18.27 -13.75 -9.12
N TYR A 14 -17.21 -12.94 -9.12
CA TYR A 14 -16.13 -13.06 -8.14
C TYR A 14 -15.85 -11.79 -7.32
N TYR A 15 -16.47 -10.65 -7.63
CA TYR A 15 -16.23 -9.40 -6.90
C TYR A 15 -17.51 -8.71 -6.41
N THR A 16 -18.47 -8.41 -7.30
CA THR A 16 -19.65 -7.61 -6.93
C THR A 16 -20.81 -7.81 -7.89
N CYS A 17 -22.04 -7.65 -7.41
CA CYS A 17 -23.25 -7.59 -8.24
C CYS A 17 -23.73 -6.15 -8.52
N ASP A 18 -23.00 -5.12 -8.06
CA ASP A 18 -23.33 -3.73 -8.33
C ASP A 18 -22.98 -3.34 -9.77
N GLN A 19 -24.00 -3.01 -10.57
CA GLN A 19 -23.84 -2.69 -11.98
C GLN A 19 -22.97 -1.46 -12.24
N ASN A 20 -22.98 -0.46 -11.36
CA ASN A 20 -22.14 0.73 -11.52
C ASN A 20 -20.67 0.38 -11.32
N ILE A 21 -20.36 -0.51 -10.38
CA ILE A 21 -19.00 -0.97 -10.13
C ILE A 21 -18.52 -1.85 -11.30
N ILE A 22 -19.38 -2.75 -11.81
CA ILE A 22 -19.07 -3.57 -12.98
C ILE A 22 -18.79 -2.67 -14.20
N GLU A 23 -19.60 -1.63 -14.42
CA GLU A 23 -19.40 -0.67 -15.51
C GLU A 23 -18.10 0.11 -15.35
N PHE A 24 -17.78 0.59 -14.14
CA PHE A 24 -16.52 1.26 -13.84
C PHE A 24 -15.31 0.41 -14.27
N TYR A 25 -15.23 -0.84 -13.79
CA TYR A 25 -14.11 -1.72 -14.14
C TYR A 25 -14.13 -2.14 -15.61
N SER A 26 -15.30 -2.32 -16.22
CA SER A 26 -15.42 -2.65 -17.64
C SER A 26 -14.89 -1.52 -18.53
N ASN A 27 -15.17 -0.27 -18.16
CA ASN A 27 -14.63 0.91 -18.83
C ASN A 27 -13.11 0.97 -18.70
N LEU A 28 -12.56 0.73 -17.50
CA LEU A 28 -11.11 0.65 -17.29
C LEU A 28 -10.47 -0.47 -18.13
N TYR A 29 -11.06 -1.65 -18.13
CA TYR A 29 -10.57 -2.79 -18.91
C TYR A 29 -10.52 -2.45 -20.40
N ASN A 30 -11.60 -1.91 -20.97
CA ASN A 30 -11.65 -1.55 -22.38
C ASN A 30 -10.58 -0.51 -22.74
N GLU A 31 -10.44 0.54 -21.91
CA GLU A 31 -9.42 1.56 -22.13
C GLU A 31 -7.99 0.99 -22.08
N MET A 32 -7.67 0.17 -21.08
CA MET A 32 -6.33 -0.41 -20.96
C MET A 32 -6.05 -1.45 -22.07
N HIS A 33 -7.07 -2.20 -22.48
CA HIS A 33 -6.99 -3.14 -23.60
C HIS A 33 -6.75 -2.42 -24.94
N GLU A 34 -7.48 -1.33 -25.21
CA GLU A 34 -7.28 -0.50 -26.41
C GLU A 34 -5.87 0.08 -26.48
N ASN A 35 -5.34 0.47 -25.32
CA ASN A 35 -3.96 0.94 -25.17
C ASN A 35 -2.91 -0.19 -25.17
N LYS A 36 -3.32 -1.46 -25.31
CA LYS A 36 -2.45 -2.65 -25.30
C LYS A 36 -1.59 -2.77 -24.03
N LEU A 37 -2.18 -2.43 -22.88
CA LEU A 37 -1.52 -2.46 -21.58
C LEU A 37 -1.89 -3.68 -20.74
N LEU A 38 -2.63 -4.65 -21.30
CA LEU A 38 -3.06 -5.86 -20.60
C LEU A 38 -2.42 -7.09 -21.25
N ASP A 39 -2.03 -8.06 -20.42
CA ASP A 39 -1.52 -9.34 -20.91
C ASP A 39 -2.64 -10.19 -21.53
N GLU A 40 -2.28 -11.10 -22.43
CA GLU A 40 -3.24 -11.95 -23.16
C GLU A 40 -4.11 -12.84 -22.25
N ASN A 41 -3.63 -13.12 -21.03
CA ASN A 41 -4.27 -13.97 -20.05
C ASN A 41 -4.96 -13.16 -18.94
N PHE A 42 -5.07 -11.84 -19.09
CA PHE A 42 -5.58 -10.96 -18.05
C PHE A 42 -6.95 -11.42 -17.53
N VAL A 43 -7.89 -11.69 -18.44
CA VAL A 43 -9.24 -12.16 -18.10
C VAL A 43 -9.26 -13.63 -17.69
N SER A 44 -8.45 -14.49 -18.31
CA SER A 44 -8.45 -15.93 -18.00
C SER A 44 -7.89 -16.25 -16.61
N GLN A 45 -7.11 -15.34 -16.04
CA GLN A 45 -6.61 -15.46 -14.66
C GLN A 45 -7.62 -15.03 -13.60
N MET A 46 -8.74 -14.38 -13.98
CA MET A 46 -9.84 -14.02 -13.07
C MET A 46 -10.72 -15.26 -12.77
N SER A 47 -10.12 -16.30 -12.18
CA SER A 47 -10.76 -17.60 -11.95
C SER A 47 -11.44 -17.75 -10.58
N ASP A 48 -11.21 -16.80 -9.68
CA ASP A 48 -11.69 -16.79 -8.30
C ASP A 48 -11.67 -15.35 -7.76
N ALA A 49 -12.24 -15.14 -6.56
CA ALA A 49 -12.33 -13.82 -5.93
C ALA A 49 -10.96 -13.15 -5.73
N ASP A 50 -9.99 -13.93 -5.28
CA ASP A 50 -8.65 -13.46 -4.94
C ASP A 50 -7.88 -12.95 -6.16
N LYS A 51 -7.82 -13.76 -7.21
CA LYS A 51 -7.17 -13.38 -8.47
C LYS A 51 -7.94 -12.27 -9.20
N THR A 52 -9.26 -12.26 -9.06
CA THR A 52 -10.09 -11.16 -9.59
C THR A 52 -9.71 -9.85 -8.92
N MET A 53 -9.66 -9.79 -7.59
CA MET A 53 -9.24 -8.59 -6.85
C MET A 53 -7.82 -8.13 -7.22
N GLN A 54 -6.88 -9.05 -7.41
CA GLN A 54 -5.53 -8.72 -7.87
C GLN A 54 -5.55 -8.04 -9.25
N ARG A 55 -6.30 -8.59 -10.21
CA ARG A 55 -6.44 -8.01 -11.55
C ARG A 55 -7.15 -6.67 -11.53
N LEU A 56 -8.22 -6.52 -10.74
CA LEU A 56 -8.89 -5.23 -10.57
C LEU A 56 -7.97 -4.18 -9.94
N SER A 57 -7.14 -4.60 -8.97
CA SER A 57 -6.12 -3.75 -8.36
C SER A 57 -5.06 -3.29 -9.35
N GLU A 58 -4.54 -4.19 -10.19
CA GLU A 58 -3.63 -3.84 -11.28
C GLU A 58 -4.26 -2.80 -12.21
N LEU A 59 -5.53 -2.98 -12.61
CA LEU A 59 -6.24 -2.04 -13.50
C LEU A 59 -6.35 -0.64 -12.90
N VAL A 60 -6.72 -0.50 -11.63
CA VAL A 60 -6.90 0.82 -11.02
C VAL A 60 -5.57 1.52 -10.81
N VAL A 61 -4.52 0.80 -10.41
CA VAL A 61 -3.16 1.36 -10.27
C VAL A 61 -2.60 1.76 -11.64
N LEU A 62 -2.80 0.92 -12.66
CA LEU A 62 -2.41 1.21 -14.03
C LEU A 62 -3.13 2.47 -14.55
N LYS A 63 -4.44 2.55 -14.37
CA LYS A 63 -5.22 3.76 -14.72
C LYS A 63 -4.74 4.99 -13.95
N TYR A 64 -4.40 4.84 -12.66
CA TYR A 64 -3.88 5.94 -11.86
C TYR A 64 -2.58 6.49 -12.45
N CYS A 65 -1.69 5.61 -12.90
CA CYS A 65 -0.43 5.98 -13.54
C CYS A 65 -0.66 6.61 -14.92
N THR A 66 -1.52 6.04 -15.77
CA THR A 66 -1.78 6.54 -17.14
C THR A 66 -2.43 7.92 -17.19
N ARG A 67 -3.18 8.31 -16.14
CA ARG A 67 -3.70 9.68 -16.00
C ARG A 67 -2.59 10.74 -15.86
N ARG A 68 -1.37 10.35 -15.47
CA ARG A 68 -0.30 11.26 -15.05
C ARG A 68 0.97 11.12 -15.86
N ILE A 69 1.26 9.90 -16.30
CA ILE A 69 2.50 9.55 -16.98
C ILE A 69 2.17 9.00 -18.38
N LYS A 70 2.92 9.47 -19.37
CA LYS A 70 2.84 9.00 -20.76
C LYS A 70 3.86 7.89 -21.01
N GLY A 71 3.61 7.10 -22.06
CA GLY A 71 4.56 6.07 -22.49
C GLY A 71 4.67 4.90 -21.51
N ILE A 72 3.58 4.62 -20.78
CA ILE A 72 3.47 3.42 -19.96
C ILE A 72 3.40 2.19 -20.87
N SER A 73 4.10 1.14 -20.48
CA SER A 73 4.01 -0.19 -21.06
C SER A 73 3.79 -1.22 -19.96
N SER A 74 3.08 -2.30 -20.29
CA SER A 74 3.00 -3.51 -19.49
C SER A 74 3.58 -4.65 -20.32
N GLU A 75 4.64 -5.29 -19.86
CA GLU A 75 5.32 -6.35 -20.60
C GLU A 75 4.81 -7.72 -20.15
N LYS A 76 4.62 -8.67 -21.10
CA LYS A 76 4.26 -10.07 -20.79
C LYS A 76 5.28 -10.76 -19.86
N LYS A 77 6.53 -10.30 -19.89
CA LYS A 77 7.64 -10.79 -19.06
C LYS A 77 8.35 -9.58 -18.47
N GLY A 78 8.00 -9.21 -17.26
CA GLY A 78 8.61 -8.09 -16.56
C GLY A 78 7.66 -7.47 -15.55
N PRO A 79 8.00 -6.25 -15.08
CA PRO A 79 7.18 -5.48 -14.16
C PRO A 79 5.77 -5.21 -14.71
N ASP A 80 4.78 -5.19 -13.82
CA ASP A 80 3.38 -4.93 -14.17
C ASP A 80 3.20 -3.59 -14.91
N ILE A 81 3.95 -2.56 -14.47
CA ILE A 81 3.96 -1.23 -15.08
C ILE A 81 5.40 -0.78 -15.29
N THR A 82 5.71 -0.33 -16.51
CA THR A 82 7.01 0.27 -16.85
C THR A 82 6.80 1.60 -17.56
N PHE A 83 7.63 2.60 -17.27
CA PHE A 83 7.72 3.84 -18.06
C PHE A 83 9.07 4.52 -17.92
N SER A 84 9.36 5.49 -18.79
CA SER A 84 10.54 6.35 -18.66
C SER A 84 10.17 7.68 -18.00
N PHE A 85 10.94 8.11 -17.01
CA PHE A 85 10.81 9.40 -16.34
C PHE A 85 12.19 9.99 -16.07
N GLU A 86 12.43 11.23 -16.50
CA GLU A 86 13.74 11.91 -16.33
C GLU A 86 14.95 11.06 -16.79
N SER A 87 14.82 10.37 -17.93
CA SER A 87 15.84 9.46 -18.49
C SER A 87 16.12 8.21 -17.65
N LYS A 88 15.27 7.90 -16.66
CA LYS A 88 15.31 6.66 -15.89
C LYS A 88 14.10 5.79 -16.21
N ARG A 89 14.33 4.48 -16.29
CA ARG A 89 13.25 3.50 -16.39
C ARG A 89 12.71 3.25 -14.99
N ILE A 90 11.40 3.45 -14.84
CA ILE A 90 10.64 3.16 -13.63
C ILE A 90 9.90 1.86 -13.85
N ASN A 91 10.06 0.93 -12.92
CA ASN A 91 9.42 -0.37 -12.93
C ASN A 91 8.56 -0.50 -11.67
N ILE A 92 7.28 -0.85 -11.80
CA ILE A 92 6.37 -1.04 -10.68
C ILE A 92 5.79 -2.46 -10.71
N GLU A 93 5.94 -3.17 -9.60
CA GLU A 93 5.27 -4.44 -9.31
C GLU A 93 4.12 -4.20 -8.34
N VAL A 94 2.90 -4.55 -8.75
CA VAL A 94 1.69 -4.37 -7.95
C VAL A 94 1.48 -5.61 -7.08
N ILE A 95 1.11 -5.35 -5.83
CA ILE A 95 0.71 -6.33 -4.83
C ILE A 95 -0.64 -5.90 -4.28
N THR A 96 -1.54 -6.87 -4.16
CA THR A 96 -2.81 -6.70 -3.44
C THR A 96 -2.82 -7.68 -2.27
N PRO A 97 -2.57 -7.23 -1.03
CA PRO A 97 -2.65 -8.09 0.14
C PRO A 97 -4.11 -8.51 0.36
N ILE A 98 -4.44 -9.71 -0.10
CA ILE A 98 -5.75 -10.35 0.03
C ILE A 98 -5.76 -11.35 1.19
N GLN A 99 -6.96 -11.78 1.62
CA GLN A 99 -7.16 -12.71 2.75
C GLN A 99 -6.58 -12.21 4.08
N VAL A 100 -6.74 -10.92 4.37
CA VAL A 100 -6.39 -10.32 5.65
C VAL A 100 -7.46 -10.70 6.68
N ALA A 101 -7.04 -11.26 7.81
CA ALA A 101 -7.95 -11.63 8.90
C ALA A 101 -8.75 -10.40 9.35
N GLN A 102 -10.03 -10.64 9.67
CA GLN A 102 -10.97 -9.60 10.05
C GLN A 102 -11.42 -9.83 11.48
N LYS A 103 -11.34 -8.79 12.29
CA LYS A 103 -11.90 -8.77 13.64
C LYS A 103 -13.22 -8.03 13.64
N LYS A 104 -14.24 -8.62 14.24
CA LYS A 104 -15.50 -7.93 14.50
C LYS A 104 -15.27 -6.89 15.61
N THR A 105 -15.52 -5.63 15.29
CA THR A 105 -15.36 -4.48 16.18
C THR A 105 -16.70 -3.75 16.31
N GLN A 106 -16.92 -3.08 17.44
CA GLN A 106 -18.10 -2.26 17.68
C GLN A 106 -17.70 -0.79 17.79
N TYR A 107 -18.28 0.06 16.95
CA TYR A 107 -18.04 1.49 16.96
C TYR A 107 -19.27 2.23 17.46
N ALA A 108 -19.08 3.14 18.41
CA ALA A 108 -20.15 4.02 18.86
C ALA A 108 -20.56 4.98 17.73
N GLN A 109 -21.86 5.05 17.44
CA GLN A 109 -22.44 6.02 16.52
C GLN A 109 -22.91 7.26 17.27
N TYR A 110 -22.59 8.41 16.69
CA TYR A 110 -23.02 9.70 17.16
C TYR A 110 -23.68 10.46 16.01
N PHE A 111 -24.94 10.85 16.19
CA PHE A 111 -25.72 11.61 15.22
C PHE A 111 -25.79 13.08 15.65
N PHE A 112 -25.35 13.99 14.76
CA PHE A 112 -25.39 15.43 14.99
C PHE A 112 -25.81 16.18 13.71
N PRO A 113 -26.92 16.93 13.71
CA PRO A 113 -27.92 17.03 14.77
C PRO A 113 -28.74 15.75 14.89
N ARG A 114 -29.16 15.42 16.12
CA ARG A 114 -29.94 14.23 16.39
C ARG A 114 -31.38 14.37 15.89
N ARG A 115 -31.87 13.36 15.19
CA ARG A 115 -33.25 13.22 14.74
C ARG A 115 -34.01 12.20 15.61
N PRO A 116 -35.34 12.32 15.73
CA PRO A 116 -36.14 11.37 16.51
C PRO A 116 -36.02 9.91 16.07
N GLU A 117 -35.79 9.67 14.78
CA GLU A 117 -35.57 8.35 14.18
C GLU A 117 -34.16 7.77 14.43
N ASP A 118 -33.24 8.56 14.97
CA ASP A 118 -31.87 8.10 15.19
C ASP A 118 -31.82 7.12 16.37
N PRO A 119 -30.96 6.08 16.28
CA PRO A 119 -30.64 5.19 17.39
C PRO A 119 -30.30 5.91 18.70
N ALA A 120 -30.44 5.20 19.82
CA ALA A 120 -30.09 5.73 21.13
C ALA A 120 -28.62 6.22 21.16
N PRO A 121 -28.29 7.30 21.90
CA PRO A 121 -26.94 7.85 21.93
C PRO A 121 -25.95 6.80 22.42
N GLY A 122 -24.85 6.61 21.70
CA GLY A 122 -23.87 5.57 22.02
C GLY A 122 -24.26 4.17 21.56
N SER A 123 -25.30 4.03 20.72
CA SER A 123 -25.55 2.78 20.01
C SER A 123 -24.32 2.38 19.22
N SER A 124 -23.93 1.10 19.31
CA SER A 124 -22.78 0.61 18.57
C SER A 124 -23.20 -0.09 17.28
N VAL A 125 -22.43 0.13 16.23
CA VAL A 125 -22.52 -0.58 14.95
C VAL A 125 -21.41 -1.60 14.88
N ASP A 126 -21.78 -2.82 14.49
CA ASP A 126 -20.81 -3.85 14.16
C ASP A 126 -20.09 -3.47 12.85
N ALA A 127 -18.76 -3.53 12.89
CA ALA A 127 -17.90 -3.39 11.72
C ALA A 127 -16.84 -4.48 11.72
N TYR A 128 -16.22 -4.69 10.56
CA TYR A 128 -15.10 -5.60 10.41
C TYR A 128 -13.83 -4.78 10.20
N THR A 129 -12.88 -4.94 11.11
CA THR A 129 -11.60 -4.24 11.10
C THR A 129 -10.51 -5.22 10.67
N PRO A 130 -9.65 -4.86 9.70
CA PRO A 130 -8.48 -5.66 9.36
C PRO A 130 -7.56 -5.85 10.56
N GLU A 131 -7.13 -7.09 10.80
CA GLU A 131 -6.12 -7.37 11.82
C GLU A 131 -4.74 -6.99 11.28
N MET A 132 -4.07 -6.06 11.98
CA MET A 132 -2.78 -5.51 11.55
C MET A 132 -1.68 -6.56 11.45
N ASP A 133 -1.62 -7.52 12.38
CA ASP A 133 -0.62 -8.59 12.34
C ASP A 133 -0.78 -9.46 11.08
N SER A 134 -2.04 -9.77 10.71
CA SER A 134 -2.35 -10.48 9.48
C SER A 134 -1.97 -9.67 8.24
N LEU A 135 -2.32 -8.38 8.21
CA LEU A 135 -1.95 -7.46 7.12
C LEU A 135 -0.44 -7.37 6.94
N HIS A 136 0.30 -7.15 8.03
CA HIS A 136 1.75 -7.09 8.04
C HIS A 136 2.39 -8.36 7.50
N ALA A 137 1.89 -9.53 7.90
CA ALA A 137 2.37 -10.82 7.41
C ALA A 137 2.12 -11.01 5.90
N ARG A 138 0.96 -10.55 5.39
CA ARG A 138 0.61 -10.58 3.97
C ARG A 138 1.50 -9.65 3.15
N ILE A 139 1.64 -8.39 3.56
CA ILE A 139 2.51 -7.40 2.91
C ILE A 139 3.95 -7.91 2.87
N THR A 140 4.47 -8.36 4.01
CA THR A 140 5.82 -8.92 4.15
C THR A 140 6.08 -10.09 3.22
N SER A 141 5.14 -11.05 3.16
CA SER A 141 5.32 -12.24 2.33
C SER A 141 5.32 -11.88 0.84
N ALA A 142 4.42 -10.98 0.43
CA ALA A 142 4.33 -10.53 -0.95
C ALA A 142 5.52 -9.65 -1.36
N LEU A 143 6.00 -8.78 -0.46
CA LEU A 143 7.23 -8.00 -0.66
C LEU A 143 8.42 -8.92 -0.94
N LYS A 144 8.60 -9.96 -0.12
CA LYS A 144 9.67 -10.95 -0.31
C LYS A 144 9.55 -11.68 -1.66
N GLU A 145 8.34 -12.06 -2.07
CA GLU A 145 8.11 -12.68 -3.37
C GLU A 145 8.46 -11.74 -4.53
N LYS A 146 7.95 -10.50 -4.51
CA LYS A 146 8.21 -9.52 -5.58
C LYS A 146 9.66 -9.05 -5.58
N ALA A 147 10.33 -8.98 -4.44
CA ALA A 147 11.76 -8.75 -4.37
C ALA A 147 12.54 -9.84 -5.09
N GLY A 148 12.20 -11.12 -4.90
CA GLY A 148 12.79 -12.23 -5.64
C GLY A 148 12.49 -12.17 -7.15
N LYS A 149 11.31 -11.67 -7.55
CA LYS A 149 11.00 -11.43 -8.97
C LYS A 149 11.89 -10.36 -9.59
N TYR A 150 12.11 -9.23 -8.90
CA TYR A 150 13.04 -8.21 -9.40
C TYR A 150 14.48 -8.72 -9.52
N GLU A 151 14.93 -9.54 -8.56
CA GLU A 151 16.24 -10.18 -8.67
C GLU A 151 16.32 -11.09 -9.90
N ALA A 152 15.26 -11.86 -10.18
CA ALA A 152 15.16 -12.65 -11.40
C ALA A 152 15.14 -11.77 -12.67
N TYR A 153 14.45 -10.63 -12.66
CA TYR A 153 14.43 -9.69 -13.79
C TYR A 153 15.81 -9.10 -14.08
N LEU A 154 16.56 -8.74 -13.03
CA LEU A 154 17.94 -8.25 -13.15
C LEU A 154 18.85 -9.34 -13.74
N ASN A 155 18.76 -10.56 -13.23
CA ASN A 155 19.54 -11.70 -13.72
C ASN A 155 19.23 -12.02 -15.19
N ASN A 156 17.97 -11.85 -15.60
CA ASN A 156 17.52 -12.07 -16.98
C ASN A 156 17.68 -10.85 -17.90
N LYS A 157 18.21 -9.72 -17.39
CA LYS A 157 18.33 -8.44 -18.10
C LYS A 157 17.00 -7.87 -18.61
N THR A 158 15.89 -8.26 -17.99
CA THR A 158 14.56 -7.65 -18.21
C THR A 158 14.52 -6.25 -17.60
N THR A 159 15.19 -6.05 -16.48
CA THR A 159 15.46 -4.76 -15.84
C THR A 159 16.97 -4.54 -15.76
N GLN A 160 17.39 -3.28 -15.63
CA GLN A 160 18.79 -2.90 -15.44
C GLN A 160 19.06 -2.50 -13.99
N SER A 161 20.32 -2.58 -13.56
CA SER A 161 20.71 -2.18 -12.21
C SER A 161 20.46 -0.71 -11.91
N ASP A 162 20.40 0.14 -12.94
CA ASP A 162 20.17 1.58 -12.82
C ASP A 162 18.70 2.02 -12.97
N ASP A 163 17.79 1.05 -13.19
CA ASP A 163 16.34 1.23 -13.17
C ASP A 163 15.86 1.53 -11.73
N ILE A 164 14.76 2.27 -11.62
CA ILE A 164 14.07 2.52 -10.35
C ILE A 164 12.98 1.48 -10.16
N ASN A 165 13.14 0.61 -9.17
CA ASN A 165 12.21 -0.50 -8.89
C ASN A 165 11.33 -0.19 -7.69
N ILE A 166 10.01 -0.22 -7.89
CA ILE A 166 9.01 0.14 -6.88
C ILE A 166 8.07 -1.03 -6.68
N ILE A 167 7.79 -1.38 -5.43
CA ILE A 167 6.68 -2.28 -5.11
C ILE A 167 5.46 -1.43 -4.72
N CYS A 168 4.38 -1.51 -5.49
CA CYS A 168 3.11 -0.87 -5.18
C CYS A 168 2.21 -1.83 -4.40
N ILE A 169 1.91 -1.50 -3.16
CA ILE A 169 1.03 -2.28 -2.27
C ILE A 169 -0.33 -1.57 -2.24
N ASN A 170 -1.28 -2.10 -2.99
CA ASN A 170 -2.64 -1.57 -3.02
C ASN A 170 -3.52 -2.25 -1.96
N VAL A 171 -3.80 -1.55 -0.86
CA VAL A 171 -4.66 -2.02 0.24
C VAL A 171 -6.14 -1.68 0.05
N GLY A 172 -6.52 -1.03 -1.06
CA GLY A 172 -7.89 -0.56 -1.31
C GLY A 172 -8.93 -1.67 -1.41
N PHE A 173 -8.52 -2.90 -1.70
CA PHE A 173 -9.42 -4.07 -1.82
C PHE A 173 -9.63 -4.81 -0.50
N ILE A 174 -8.97 -4.38 0.58
CA ILE A 174 -9.21 -4.93 1.91
C ILE A 174 -10.54 -4.38 2.44
N GLN A 175 -11.42 -5.26 2.91
CA GLN A 175 -12.63 -4.87 3.61
C GLN A 175 -12.27 -4.07 4.86
N GLY A 176 -12.88 -2.90 5.05
CA GLY A 176 -12.54 -2.02 6.17
C GLY A 176 -11.18 -1.33 6.02
N ASN A 177 -10.66 -1.14 4.81
CA ASN A 177 -9.37 -0.48 4.57
C ASN A 177 -9.28 0.94 5.15
N GLU A 178 -10.42 1.58 5.40
CA GLU A 178 -10.52 2.88 6.05
C GLU A 178 -10.11 2.84 7.54
N LEU A 179 -10.11 1.64 8.14
CA LEU A 179 -9.74 1.38 9.53
C LEU A 179 -8.31 0.85 9.68
N ILE A 180 -7.54 0.77 8.59
CA ILE A 180 -6.12 0.41 8.64
C ILE A 180 -5.33 1.56 9.27
N ASP A 181 -4.40 1.23 10.16
CA ASP A 181 -3.40 2.18 10.66
C ASP A 181 -2.26 2.33 9.64
N TYR A 182 -2.46 3.24 8.68
CA TYR A 182 -1.48 3.50 7.62
C TYR A 182 -0.15 4.04 8.17
N ALA A 183 -0.19 4.83 9.25
CA ALA A 183 1.01 5.37 9.86
C ALA A 183 1.88 4.25 10.45
N TYR A 184 1.27 3.20 10.98
CA TYR A 184 1.98 2.04 11.53
C TYR A 184 2.63 1.15 10.46
N LEU A 185 2.11 1.15 9.23
CA LEU A 185 2.72 0.40 8.11
C LEU A 185 4.17 0.82 7.80
N LYS A 186 4.58 2.04 8.17
CA LYS A 186 5.96 2.54 7.98
C LYS A 186 7.01 1.63 8.62
N ASN A 187 6.65 0.94 9.70
CA ASN A 187 7.56 0.07 10.47
C ASN A 187 7.93 -1.20 9.68
N LEU A 188 7.16 -1.59 8.66
CA LEU A 188 7.57 -2.66 7.75
C LEU A 188 8.83 -2.29 6.96
N PHE A 189 9.01 -1.00 6.68
CA PHE A 189 10.06 -0.49 5.78
C PHE A 189 11.26 0.08 6.54
N THR A 190 11.01 0.71 7.68
CA THR A 190 12.01 1.39 8.51
C THR A 190 12.00 0.85 9.93
N ARG A 191 13.10 1.01 10.67
CA ARG A 191 13.21 0.61 12.08
C ARG A 191 12.26 1.43 12.92
N GLN A 192 11.72 0.77 13.94
CA GLN A 192 10.85 1.41 14.90
C GLN A 192 11.68 2.10 15.97
N ALA A 193 11.46 3.40 16.15
CA ALA A 193 12.01 4.15 17.27
C ALA A 193 11.36 3.68 18.58
N THR A 194 12.15 3.11 19.49
CA THR A 194 11.71 2.69 20.82
C THR A 194 12.27 3.61 21.89
N ILE A 195 11.39 4.11 22.75
CA ILE A 195 11.75 4.98 23.86
C ILE A 195 12.04 4.13 25.08
N TYR A 196 13.30 4.10 25.51
CA TYR A 196 13.70 3.50 26.77
C TYR A 196 13.80 4.58 27.83
N ILE A 197 13.13 4.39 28.96
CA ILE A 197 13.17 5.30 30.09
C ILE A 197 13.84 4.56 31.24
N ASP A 198 15.04 5.01 31.61
CA ASP A 198 15.73 4.52 32.80
C ASP A 198 15.47 5.47 33.98
N ILE A 199 15.29 4.91 35.17
CA ILE A 199 15.09 5.65 36.41
C ILE A 199 16.12 5.14 37.41
N ASP A 200 17.10 5.99 37.72
CA ASP A 200 18.16 5.62 38.65
C ASP A 200 17.68 5.62 40.12
N GLU A 201 18.57 5.20 41.03
CA GLU A 201 18.32 5.15 42.48
C GLU A 201 17.96 6.53 43.08
N GLN A 202 18.33 7.62 42.40
CA GLN A 202 18.06 9.00 42.78
C GLN A 202 16.78 9.54 42.14
N LYS A 203 16.00 8.68 41.46
CA LYS A 203 14.79 9.00 40.70
C LYS A 203 15.04 9.94 39.52
N LYS A 204 16.27 10.02 39.02
CA LYS A 204 16.59 10.78 37.81
C LYS A 204 16.16 9.96 36.60
N ILE A 205 15.40 10.60 35.72
CA ILE A 205 14.89 10.00 34.49
C ILE A 205 15.92 10.22 33.37
N SER A 206 16.31 9.15 32.69
CA SER A 206 17.21 9.18 31.54
C SER A 206 16.55 8.50 30.33
N PRO A 207 15.87 9.25 29.45
CA PRO A 207 15.29 8.69 28.24
C PRO A 207 16.35 8.50 27.16
N LYS A 208 16.22 7.44 26.36
CA LYS A 208 17.00 7.23 25.14
C LYS A 208 16.10 6.65 24.04
N ILE A 209 16.40 7.01 22.80
CA ILE A 209 15.80 6.37 21.62
C ILE A 209 16.73 5.26 21.14
N VAL A 210 16.16 4.09 20.89
CA VAL A 210 16.84 2.97 20.25
C VAL A 210 16.01 2.54 19.06
N ASP A 211 16.62 2.51 17.88
CA ASP A 211 15.98 2.03 16.65
C ASP A 211 16.09 0.51 16.61
N ILE A 212 14.95 -0.17 16.65
CA ILE A 212 14.89 -1.64 16.62
C ILE A 212 14.22 -2.10 15.32
N ASP A 213 14.64 -3.26 14.83
CA ASP A 213 13.96 -3.88 13.71
C ASP A 213 12.53 -4.25 14.09
N PHE A 214 11.59 -3.92 13.21
CA PHE A 214 10.22 -4.33 13.38
C PHE A 214 10.06 -5.82 13.04
N GLN A 215 9.37 -6.55 13.89
CA GLN A 215 9.17 -7.99 13.74
C GLN A 215 7.71 -8.29 13.41
N VAL A 216 7.51 -9.13 12.40
CA VAL A 216 6.19 -9.61 12.00
C VAL A 216 6.06 -11.07 12.36
N THR A 217 5.11 -11.38 13.24
CA THR A 217 4.81 -12.76 13.63
C THR A 217 3.65 -13.27 12.80
N LYS A 218 3.87 -14.33 12.03
CA LYS A 218 2.81 -15.02 11.29
C LYS A 218 1.93 -15.86 12.23
N GLU A 219 0.75 -16.25 11.76
CA GLU A 219 -0.16 -17.17 12.48
C GLU A 219 0.52 -18.50 12.87
N ASN A 220 1.46 -18.98 12.05
CA ASN A 220 2.24 -20.19 12.34
C ASN A 220 3.45 -19.94 13.28
N SER A 221 3.48 -18.81 13.99
CA SER A 221 4.56 -18.37 14.89
C SER A 221 5.92 -18.13 14.21
N THR A 222 5.98 -18.11 12.87
CA THR A 222 7.20 -17.69 12.17
C THR A 222 7.42 -16.19 12.36
N ILE A 223 8.56 -15.82 12.91
CA ILE A 223 8.96 -14.42 13.06
C ILE A 223 9.75 -14.00 11.82
N LEU A 224 9.35 -12.91 11.21
CA LEU A 224 10.05 -12.27 10.11
C LEU A 224 10.58 -10.91 10.56
N THR A 225 11.89 -10.73 10.48
CA THR A 225 12.53 -9.42 10.63
C THR A 225 12.23 -8.58 9.39
N THR A 226 11.70 -7.38 9.61
CA THR A 226 11.35 -6.44 8.53
C THR A 226 12.31 -5.26 8.52
N SER A 227 11.81 -4.01 8.51
CA SER A 227 12.62 -2.80 8.33
C SER A 227 13.48 -2.90 7.07
N TYR A 228 12.82 -3.28 5.97
CA TYR A 228 13.45 -3.77 4.74
C TYR A 228 14.48 -2.82 4.14
N PHE A 229 14.28 -1.51 4.30
CA PHE A 229 15.15 -0.50 3.73
C PHE A 229 16.35 -0.20 4.62
N ASP A 230 16.24 -0.42 5.93
CA ASP A 230 17.35 -0.22 6.87
C ASP A 230 18.29 -1.42 6.95
N ASN A 231 17.76 -2.62 6.66
CA ASN A 231 18.52 -3.87 6.74
C ASN A 231 19.20 -4.28 5.42
N SER A 232 19.11 -3.46 4.37
CA SER A 232 19.71 -3.69 3.04
C SER A 232 19.34 -5.03 2.37
N ALA A 233 18.35 -5.76 2.89
CA ALA A 233 17.95 -7.08 2.40
C ALA A 233 17.45 -7.03 0.95
N TYR A 234 16.92 -5.89 0.52
CA TYR A 234 16.38 -5.66 -0.82
C TYR A 234 16.92 -4.36 -1.43
N ALA A 235 18.24 -4.23 -1.51
CA ALA A 235 18.92 -3.04 -2.07
C ALA A 235 18.53 -2.72 -3.53
N HIS A 236 18.01 -3.71 -4.27
CA HIS A 236 17.52 -3.54 -5.64
C HIS A 236 16.10 -2.96 -5.74
N ILE A 237 15.45 -2.69 -4.60
CA ILE A 237 14.15 -2.01 -4.53
C ILE A 237 14.38 -0.60 -4.00
N ASP A 238 13.98 0.40 -4.79
CA ASP A 238 14.14 1.81 -4.46
C ASP A 238 13.04 2.33 -3.53
N GLY A 239 11.85 1.72 -3.55
CA GLY A 239 10.76 2.13 -2.68
C GLY A 239 9.56 1.20 -2.66
N ALA A 240 8.71 1.41 -1.65
CA ALA A 240 7.42 0.77 -1.49
C ALA A 240 6.34 1.85 -1.47
N TRP A 241 5.40 1.75 -2.40
CA TRP A 241 4.28 2.66 -2.54
C TRP A 241 3.04 2.04 -1.90
N ILE A 242 2.62 2.55 -0.74
CA ILE A 242 1.33 2.18 -0.14
C ILE A 242 0.24 3.04 -0.76
N ILE A 243 -0.77 2.40 -1.34
CA ILE A 243 -1.94 3.07 -1.90
C ILE A 243 -3.23 2.37 -1.44
N SER A 244 -4.27 3.12 -1.11
CA SER A 244 -5.63 2.59 -0.95
C SER A 244 -6.47 3.00 -2.14
N CYS A 245 -6.51 2.18 -3.19
CA CYS A 245 -7.18 2.52 -4.45
C CYS A 245 -8.16 1.43 -4.89
N ASN A 246 -9.42 1.83 -5.06
CA ASN A 246 -10.52 1.03 -5.61
C ASN A 246 -11.56 1.95 -6.29
N GLU A 247 -12.68 1.39 -6.74
CA GLU A 247 -13.75 2.13 -7.40
C GLU A 247 -14.35 3.29 -6.58
N LYS A 248 -14.26 3.25 -5.25
CA LYS A 248 -14.90 4.22 -4.34
C LYS A 248 -14.07 5.47 -4.13
N ASN A 249 -12.73 5.36 -4.20
CA ASN A 249 -11.81 6.44 -3.84
C ASN A 249 -10.84 6.83 -4.96
N PHE A 250 -10.89 6.15 -6.11
CA PHE A 250 -9.99 6.38 -7.23
C PHE A 250 -9.83 7.87 -7.63
N ASP A 251 -10.94 8.60 -7.76
CA ASP A 251 -10.91 10.00 -8.20
C ASP A 251 -10.43 10.97 -7.11
N SER A 252 -10.62 10.65 -5.83
CA SER A 252 -10.22 11.51 -4.71
C SER A 252 -8.76 11.33 -4.29
N LEU A 253 -8.11 10.22 -4.66
CA LEU A 253 -6.70 9.93 -4.32
C LEU A 253 -5.70 10.97 -4.83
N ALA A 254 -6.05 11.72 -5.87
CA ALA A 254 -5.21 12.80 -6.40
C ALA A 254 -5.14 14.02 -5.46
N GLN A 255 -6.06 14.13 -4.51
CA GLN A 255 -6.20 15.25 -3.59
C GLN A 255 -5.27 15.05 -2.39
N VAL A 256 -3.99 15.35 -2.61
CA VAL A 256 -2.88 15.21 -1.65
C VAL A 256 -3.16 15.89 -0.29
N SER A 257 -3.90 17.01 -0.29
CA SER A 257 -4.17 17.81 0.91
C SER A 257 -5.32 17.31 1.78
N HIS A 258 -6.04 16.26 1.37
CA HIS A 258 -7.13 15.72 2.20
C HIS A 258 -6.52 14.88 3.34
N PRO A 259 -6.82 15.16 4.63
CA PRO A 259 -6.21 14.45 5.76
C PRO A 259 -6.36 12.93 5.67
N ALA A 260 -7.50 12.44 5.17
CA ALA A 260 -7.72 11.00 4.99
C ALA A 260 -6.83 10.36 3.89
N ASN A 261 -6.22 11.15 3.01
CA ASN A 261 -5.37 10.67 1.92
C ASN A 261 -3.87 10.81 2.21
N MET A 262 -3.48 11.61 3.22
CA MET A 262 -2.07 11.89 3.53
C MET A 262 -1.28 10.60 3.74
N ASP A 263 -1.86 9.63 4.43
CA ASP A 263 -1.21 8.35 4.73
C ASP A 263 -1.65 7.20 3.81
N ARG A 264 -2.61 7.42 2.91
CA ARG A 264 -3.21 6.38 2.05
C ARG A 264 -2.66 6.35 0.62
N ASN A 265 -1.66 7.17 0.33
CA ASN A 265 -0.97 7.24 -0.95
C ASN A 265 0.46 7.74 -0.72
N VAL A 266 1.32 6.89 -0.17
CA VAL A 266 2.64 7.25 0.38
C VAL A 266 3.75 6.39 -0.23
N MET A 267 4.88 7.02 -0.57
CA MET A 267 6.11 6.33 -0.96
C MET A 267 7.08 6.22 0.21
N HIS A 268 7.33 5.02 0.72
CA HIS A 268 8.47 4.74 1.58
C HIS A 268 9.69 4.47 0.71
N GLN A 269 10.76 5.23 0.91
CA GLN A 269 11.96 5.15 0.10
C GLN A 269 13.07 4.39 0.82
N ASN A 270 13.86 3.63 0.07
CA ASN A 270 15.09 3.04 0.56
C ASN A 270 16.13 4.12 0.91
N MET A 271 17.06 3.87 1.83
CA MET A 271 18.11 4.82 2.22
C MET A 271 18.93 5.31 1.01
N ASN A 272 19.16 4.43 0.04
CA ASN A 272 19.86 4.73 -1.22
C ASN A 272 18.91 4.86 -2.41
N SER A 273 17.63 5.21 -2.17
CA SER A 273 16.62 5.33 -3.21
C SER A 273 17.00 6.36 -4.26
N ARG A 274 16.76 6.02 -5.53
CA ARG A 274 16.95 6.93 -6.67
C ARG A 274 15.64 7.57 -7.12
N ILE A 275 14.54 7.39 -6.38
CA ILE A 275 13.24 7.97 -6.70
C ILE A 275 13.31 9.50 -6.55
N PRO A 276 13.20 10.28 -7.63
CA PRO A 276 13.26 11.73 -7.53
C PRO A 276 11.94 12.28 -6.95
N SER A 277 12.01 13.38 -6.22
CA SER A 277 10.81 14.05 -5.66
C SER A 277 9.85 14.57 -6.74
N SER A 278 10.36 14.85 -7.95
CA SER A 278 9.57 15.18 -9.12
C SER A 278 8.69 14.01 -9.59
N LEU A 279 9.12 12.76 -9.44
CA LEU A 279 8.30 11.58 -9.73
C LEU A 279 7.12 11.49 -8.75
N LEU A 280 7.37 11.71 -7.45
CA LEU A 280 6.30 11.75 -6.44
C LEU A 280 5.28 12.85 -6.75
N SER A 281 5.78 14.04 -7.12
CA SER A 281 4.94 15.17 -7.51
C SER A 281 4.13 14.86 -8.78
N ALA A 282 4.74 14.26 -9.80
CA ALA A 282 4.07 13.89 -11.05
C ALA A 282 2.99 12.83 -10.83
N LEU A 283 3.24 11.86 -9.95
CA LEU A 283 2.28 10.81 -9.60
C LEU A 283 1.30 11.23 -8.49
N HIS A 284 1.44 12.42 -7.89
CA HIS A 284 0.67 12.86 -6.72
C HIS A 284 0.78 11.90 -5.54
N ILE A 285 1.98 11.36 -5.29
CA ILE A 285 2.28 10.45 -4.17
C ILE A 285 2.89 11.26 -3.04
N ASN A 286 2.44 11.02 -1.82
CA ASN A 286 2.95 11.68 -0.63
C ASN A 286 4.28 11.06 -0.18
N SER A 287 5.10 11.85 0.50
CA SER A 287 6.19 11.34 1.32
C SER A 287 5.66 10.95 2.70
N PRO A 288 6.31 10.03 3.42
CA PRO A 288 5.91 9.65 4.76
C PRO A 288 5.94 10.86 5.68
N GLN A 289 5.07 10.88 6.69
CA GLN A 289 5.15 11.90 7.73
C GLN A 289 6.54 11.88 8.38
N GLN A 290 7.05 13.06 8.72
CA GLN A 290 8.33 13.21 9.39
C GLN A 290 8.31 12.51 10.76
N GLU A 291 9.51 12.20 11.28
CA GLU A 291 9.64 11.63 12.63
C GLU A 291 8.87 12.49 13.65
N GLU A 292 8.18 11.82 14.56
CA GLU A 292 7.36 12.47 15.58
C GLU A 292 8.21 13.45 16.40
N SER A 293 7.68 14.66 16.62
CA SER A 293 8.39 15.73 17.32
C SER A 293 8.88 15.30 18.71
N PHE A 294 8.16 14.40 19.37
CA PHE A 294 8.54 13.80 20.65
C PHE A 294 9.82 12.95 20.55
N VAL A 295 9.89 12.05 19.56
CA VAL A 295 11.06 11.20 19.32
C VAL A 295 12.25 12.06 18.93
N GLN A 296 12.06 13.00 18.00
CA GLN A 296 13.10 13.94 17.57
C GLN A 296 13.62 14.78 18.75
N HIS A 297 12.74 15.22 19.66
CA HIS A 297 13.15 15.96 20.85
C HIS A 297 14.07 15.13 21.75
N ILE A 298 13.71 13.87 22.04
CA ILE A 298 14.54 13.00 22.88
C ILE A 298 15.88 12.72 22.20
N ARG A 299 15.91 12.45 20.88
CA ARG A 299 17.19 12.28 20.15
C ARG A 299 18.09 13.51 20.25
N THR A 300 17.50 14.70 20.17
CA THR A 300 18.25 15.97 20.11
C THR A 300 18.71 16.44 21.48
N HIS A 301 17.88 16.29 22.52
CA HIS A 301 18.10 16.88 23.84
C HIS A 301 18.42 15.86 24.94
N GLY A 302 18.26 14.56 24.69
CA GLY A 302 18.49 13.51 25.67
C GLY A 302 17.56 13.56 26.89
N GLN A 303 16.40 14.22 26.75
CA GLN A 303 15.42 14.41 27.82
C GLN A 303 13.99 14.34 27.28
N LEU A 304 13.01 14.12 28.16
CA LEU A 304 11.60 14.17 27.79
C LEU A 304 11.18 15.63 27.53
N PRO A 305 10.28 15.89 26.57
CA PRO A 305 9.69 17.23 26.41
C PRO A 305 9.02 17.69 27.71
N ASN A 306 9.17 18.97 28.03
CA ASN A 306 8.45 19.57 29.16
C ASN A 306 6.94 19.53 28.87
N ALA A 307 6.17 19.11 29.85
CA ALA A 307 4.70 19.09 29.81
C ALA A 307 4.10 20.51 29.85
#